data_AF-A0A7U9R3H1-F1
#
_entry.id   AF-A0A7U9R3H1-F1
#
_cell.length_a   1.000
_cell.length_b   1.000
_cell.length_c   1.000
_cell.angle_alpha   90.00
_cell.angle_beta   90.00
_cell.angle_gamma   90.00
#
_symmetry.space_group_name_H-M   'P 1'
#
loop_
_entity.id
_entity.type
_entity.pdbx_description
1 polymer ?
#
loop_
_entity_poly.entity_id
_entity_poly.type
_entity_poly.pdbx_seq_one_letter_code
_entity_poly.pdbx_strand_id
1 'polypeptide(L)'
;MFCSNCGKEINGHANFCNYCGTPVHAGTSSGTPSPEISAPTIPKKGISPVFIGIVSAVILSAAVVAGSVFYFTTRNNDRTQETVASESAEEESKTENEAAPVQETDGKEDTPSDSAAAELLQDYLETNLIPQYGSANLGAQTKIFDYDNVYAVESENQFWTASAGISDAKIYDLDQDGSEELLVFLLTEEDITFYIYEAENNEVRQAAAYSQERYSDMDGFDLSWSLFHADGTPYLFCHESHYGIIFDFSDTNARLYRYDGSQLLPALTIEQTAGGSSDFAYTAYQYDPEGKLVNEEVIYDETLMYLDEEDNQLEHYFQRIAEFFDAYGIDLDSEAALQEDADIYQGIAEMDGYETLLHLEMWGDYRYEETFSSVTYHFNDFDSPLSFYRRFLAGEETVQIREDAWYTDRQQSEWSLNDILNELTNTYLEGTDRRPYVEHAYLDCGGDGVEELAIRFTGLDIYSPEDMSNLIMIITCSNGTPEVVYSCESWARSYTEPHYHGCIPSSGSAGAGDHIFGLEYLDGSNNLHPVYYAQQLGGLWIRDLEGEIYDTVFSSVDPDADVTHYQINGADYYVMHSYDTSIDSLCQEYISLCEQKGMRFVSEEEIDELITQYAKELGIEDAWLDEEELSWGY
;
A
#
# COMPACT_ATOMS: atom_id res chain seq x y z
N MET A 1 -0.49 28.69 -5.29
CA MET A 1 -0.45 27.26 -5.68
C MET A 1 -1.72 26.60 -5.15
N PHE A 2 -2.05 25.36 -5.50
CA PHE A 2 -3.24 24.68 -4.95
C PHE A 2 -2.80 23.54 -4.03
N CYS A 3 -3.51 23.33 -2.92
CA CYS A 3 -3.25 22.20 -2.05
C CYS A 3 -3.56 20.89 -2.78
N SER A 4 -2.64 19.92 -2.72
CA SER A 4 -2.82 18.59 -3.31
C SER A 4 -3.92 17.77 -2.65
N ASN A 5 -4.22 18.05 -1.38
CA ASN A 5 -5.26 17.35 -0.64
C ASN A 5 -6.65 17.98 -0.84
N CYS A 6 -6.85 19.24 -0.44
CA CYS A 6 -8.20 19.86 -0.50
C CYS A 6 -8.49 20.70 -1.76
N GLY A 7 -7.54 20.85 -2.68
CA GLY A 7 -7.72 21.58 -3.95
C GLY A 7 -7.90 23.10 -3.84
N LYS A 8 -7.84 23.69 -2.63
CA LYS A 8 -7.98 25.13 -2.41
C LYS A 8 -6.70 25.90 -2.73
N GLU A 9 -6.84 27.15 -3.18
CA GLU A 9 -5.71 28.02 -3.50
C GLU A 9 -4.98 28.44 -2.22
N ILE A 10 -3.69 28.16 -2.15
CA ILE A 10 -2.79 28.47 -1.03
C ILE A 10 -1.64 29.38 -1.48
N ASN A 11 -1.08 30.10 -0.50
CA ASN A 11 0.10 30.93 -0.70
C ASN A 11 1.30 30.05 -1.11
N GLY A 12 2.09 30.51 -2.10
CA GLY A 12 3.25 29.76 -2.62
C GLY A 12 4.43 29.61 -1.66
N HIS A 13 4.33 30.19 -0.46
CA HIS A 13 5.31 30.09 0.63
C HIS A 13 4.72 29.46 1.91
N ALA A 14 3.48 28.94 1.84
CA ALA A 14 2.88 28.27 2.99
C ALA A 14 3.53 26.89 3.18
N ASN A 15 3.88 26.52 4.40
CA ASN A 15 4.40 25.19 4.72
C ASN A 15 3.29 24.16 4.89
N PHE A 16 2.06 24.60 5.20
CA PHE A 16 0.86 23.78 5.35
C PHE A 16 -0.33 24.46 4.66
N CYS A 17 -1.36 23.69 4.31
CA CYS A 17 -2.59 24.24 3.74
C CYS A 17 -3.43 24.92 4.83
N ASN A 18 -3.68 26.22 4.67
CA ASN A 18 -4.53 27.02 5.57
C ASN A 18 -5.99 26.56 5.66
N TYR A 19 -6.38 25.50 4.97
CA TYR A 19 -7.75 24.97 4.97
C TYR A 19 -7.86 23.52 5.43
N CYS A 20 -6.79 22.72 5.31
CA CYS A 20 -6.84 21.28 5.65
C CYS A 20 -5.56 20.76 6.30
N GLY A 21 -4.63 21.64 6.69
CA GLY A 21 -3.43 21.26 7.45
C GLY A 21 -2.35 20.52 6.67
N THR A 22 -2.57 20.10 5.42
CA THR A 22 -1.61 19.27 4.68
C THR A 22 -0.29 20.01 4.37
N PRO A 23 0.90 19.44 4.66
CA PRO A 23 2.18 20.06 4.34
C PRO A 23 2.38 20.24 2.83
N VAL A 24 2.94 21.38 2.47
CA VAL A 24 3.08 21.86 1.08
C VAL A 24 4.46 21.49 0.49
N HIS A 25 5.40 21.08 1.35
CA HIS A 25 6.78 20.72 0.99
C HIS A 25 7.22 19.41 1.67
N ALA A 26 6.55 18.30 1.38
CA ALA A 26 7.15 16.99 1.57
C ALA A 26 8.11 16.73 0.39
N GLY A 27 9.42 16.70 0.63
CA GLY A 27 10.41 16.26 -0.36
C GLY A 27 11.41 17.30 -0.86
N THR A 28 12.21 17.91 0.01
CA THR A 28 13.63 18.22 -0.33
C THR A 28 14.47 18.44 0.93
N SER A 29 15.17 17.41 1.40
CA SER A 29 16.19 17.57 2.44
C SER A 29 17.46 18.18 1.83
N SER A 30 17.72 19.46 2.11
CA SER A 30 19.02 20.07 1.80
C SER A 30 20.02 19.70 2.89
N GLY A 31 20.78 18.61 2.65
CA GLY A 31 21.84 18.16 3.55
C GLY A 31 22.98 19.18 3.69
N THR A 32 23.39 19.43 4.94
CA THR A 32 24.71 20.02 5.26
C THR A 32 25.60 18.89 5.83
N PRO A 33 26.86 18.75 5.37
CA PRO A 33 27.64 17.52 5.59
C PRO A 33 28.28 17.43 6.98
N SER A 34 28.27 16.23 7.56
CA SER A 34 29.03 15.83 8.76
C SER A 34 30.14 14.84 8.35
N PRO A 35 31.30 14.80 9.04
CA PRO A 35 32.58 14.40 8.45
C PRO A 35 32.80 12.88 8.29
N GLU A 36 33.45 12.54 7.16
CA GLU A 36 33.83 11.20 6.71
C GLU A 36 34.69 10.40 7.70
N ILE A 37 34.25 9.17 7.99
CA ILE A 37 35.12 8.09 8.46
C ILE A 37 35.30 7.12 7.29
N SER A 38 36.50 7.12 6.70
CA SER A 38 36.89 6.27 5.58
C SER A 38 36.85 4.77 5.92
N ALA A 39 36.03 4.01 5.18
CA ALA A 39 36.02 2.56 5.15
C ALA A 39 37.12 2.00 4.19
N PRO A 40 37.67 0.80 4.47
CA PRO A 40 38.81 0.26 3.73
C PRO A 40 38.41 -0.34 2.37
N THR A 41 39.32 -0.22 1.41
CA THR A 41 39.16 -0.65 0.01
C THR A 41 39.18 -2.18 -0.17
N ILE A 42 38.11 -2.74 -0.73
CA ILE A 42 38.03 -4.12 -1.21
C ILE A 42 38.54 -4.17 -2.67
N PRO A 43 39.46 -5.09 -3.04
CA PRO A 43 40.04 -5.12 -4.38
C PRO A 43 39.08 -5.72 -5.43
N LYS A 44 38.81 -4.97 -6.50
CA LYS A 44 38.08 -5.42 -7.70
C LYS A 44 38.77 -6.62 -8.35
N LYS A 45 38.02 -7.69 -8.61
CA LYS A 45 38.45 -8.86 -9.38
C LYS A 45 37.69 -8.87 -10.71
N GLY A 46 38.42 -8.83 -11.83
CA GLY A 46 37.84 -8.77 -13.18
C GLY A 46 37.20 -10.09 -13.62
N ILE A 47 36.12 -9.99 -14.39
CA ILE A 47 35.28 -11.09 -14.90
C ILE A 47 35.85 -11.57 -16.25
N SER A 48 35.77 -12.89 -16.50
CA SER A 48 36.20 -13.57 -17.74
C SER A 48 34.96 -14.18 -18.45
N PRO A 49 34.87 -14.15 -19.80
CA PRO A 49 33.63 -14.40 -20.55
C PRO A 49 33.37 -15.90 -20.85
N VAL A 50 33.14 -16.74 -19.84
CA VAL A 50 33.03 -18.22 -20.03
C VAL A 50 31.65 -18.82 -19.73
N PHE A 51 30.65 -18.04 -19.28
CA PHE A 51 29.38 -18.64 -18.81
C PHE A 51 28.27 -18.84 -19.85
N ILE A 52 28.40 -18.34 -21.08
CA ILE A 52 27.34 -18.45 -22.12
C ILE A 52 27.30 -19.85 -22.82
N GLY A 53 28.30 -20.70 -22.59
CA GLY A 53 28.43 -21.99 -23.31
C GLY A 53 27.70 -23.21 -22.72
N ILE A 54 26.94 -23.10 -21.63
CA ILE A 54 26.42 -24.28 -20.90
C ILE A 54 24.94 -24.60 -21.21
N VAL A 55 24.15 -23.64 -21.70
CA VAL A 55 22.68 -23.81 -21.93
C VAL A 55 22.38 -24.69 -23.16
N SER A 56 23.26 -24.71 -24.16
CA SER A 56 23.06 -25.46 -25.42
C SER A 56 23.25 -26.98 -25.30
N ALA A 57 23.84 -27.50 -24.22
CA ALA A 57 24.11 -28.94 -24.07
C ALA A 57 22.94 -29.74 -23.45
N VAL A 58 22.03 -29.10 -22.71
CA VAL A 58 20.94 -29.78 -22.00
C VAL A 58 19.77 -30.13 -22.93
N ILE A 59 19.49 -29.30 -23.93
CA ILE A 59 18.34 -29.41 -24.85
C ILE A 59 18.43 -30.63 -25.77
N LEU A 60 19.62 -31.12 -26.11
CA LEU A 60 19.81 -32.26 -27.02
C LEU A 60 19.43 -33.63 -26.41
N SER A 61 19.22 -33.72 -25.10
CA SER A 61 18.94 -35.00 -24.43
C SER A 61 17.44 -35.32 -24.23
N ALA A 62 16.56 -34.32 -24.28
CA ALA A 62 15.11 -34.49 -24.06
C ALA A 62 14.32 -34.90 -25.33
N ALA A 63 14.86 -34.66 -26.52
CA ALA A 63 14.14 -34.84 -27.80
C ALA A 63 13.90 -36.32 -28.22
N VAL A 64 14.47 -37.32 -27.52
CA VAL A 64 14.38 -38.73 -27.94
C VAL A 64 13.22 -39.50 -27.30
N VAL A 65 12.61 -38.99 -26.22
CA VAL A 65 11.62 -39.77 -25.44
C VAL A 65 10.16 -39.47 -25.82
N ALA A 66 9.84 -38.27 -26.31
CA ALA A 66 8.45 -37.86 -26.55
C ALA A 66 7.82 -38.36 -27.87
N GLY A 67 8.62 -38.88 -28.82
CA GLY A 67 8.16 -39.24 -30.17
C GLY A 67 7.33 -40.53 -30.30
N SER A 68 6.94 -41.19 -29.20
CA SER A 68 6.35 -42.54 -29.27
C SER A 68 4.92 -42.70 -28.73
N VAL A 69 4.27 -41.65 -28.20
CA VAL A 69 2.92 -41.76 -27.60
C VAL A 69 1.79 -41.24 -28.51
N PHE A 70 2.09 -40.51 -29.59
CA PHE A 70 1.07 -39.83 -30.40
C PHE A 70 0.43 -40.65 -31.55
N TYR A 71 0.32 -41.99 -31.44
CA TYR A 71 -0.24 -42.83 -32.53
C TYR A 71 -1.53 -43.59 -32.21
N PHE A 72 -2.16 -43.44 -31.04
CA PHE A 72 -3.45 -44.08 -30.79
C PHE A 72 -4.39 -43.20 -29.97
N THR A 73 -5.20 -42.38 -30.63
CA THR A 73 -6.68 -42.54 -30.68
C THR A 73 -7.35 -41.25 -31.19
N THR A 74 -7.78 -41.28 -32.44
CA THR A 74 -8.86 -40.44 -32.98
C THR A 74 -10.20 -41.20 -32.88
N ARG A 75 -11.28 -40.56 -32.39
CA ARG A 75 -12.52 -40.21 -33.16
C ARG A 75 -13.82 -40.09 -32.34
N ASN A 76 -14.58 -39.03 -32.73
CA ASN A 76 -16.05 -38.81 -32.75
C ASN A 76 -16.75 -38.51 -31.41
N ASN A 77 -17.68 -37.54 -31.33
CA ASN A 77 -18.91 -37.44 -32.13
C ASN A 77 -19.59 -36.04 -32.06
N ASP A 78 -20.21 -35.61 -33.16
CA ASP A 78 -21.13 -34.45 -33.31
C ASP A 78 -22.58 -34.75 -32.84
N ARG A 79 -23.34 -33.69 -32.44
CA ARG A 79 -24.64 -33.24 -33.03
C ARG A 79 -25.44 -32.21 -32.18
N THR A 80 -25.63 -30.99 -32.74
CA THR A 80 -26.87 -30.17 -33.02
C THR A 80 -28.11 -30.29 -32.09
N GLN A 81 -28.94 -29.27 -31.73
CA GLN A 81 -29.63 -28.11 -32.38
C GLN A 81 -30.20 -27.20 -31.24
N GLU A 82 -30.29 -25.85 -31.28
CA GLU A 82 -31.05 -24.87 -32.10
C GLU A 82 -32.44 -24.43 -31.52
N THR A 83 -32.72 -23.12 -31.65
CA THR A 83 -33.99 -22.32 -31.59
C THR A 83 -34.54 -21.82 -30.23
N VAL A 84 -35.20 -20.64 -30.05
CA VAL A 84 -35.54 -19.41 -30.84
C VAL A 84 -36.02 -18.28 -29.88
N ALA A 85 -35.92 -17.03 -30.37
CA ALA A 85 -36.29 -15.67 -29.92
C ALA A 85 -37.66 -15.32 -29.27
N SER A 86 -37.72 -14.14 -28.61
CA SER A 86 -38.67 -13.00 -28.78
C SER A 86 -38.38 -11.92 -27.70
N GLU A 87 -37.95 -10.67 -27.93
CA GLU A 87 -38.54 -9.44 -28.55
C GLU A 87 -39.56 -8.63 -27.71
N SER A 88 -39.47 -7.29 -27.85
CA SER A 88 -40.35 -6.14 -27.47
C SER A 88 -40.15 -5.47 -26.09
N ALA A 89 -40.37 -4.16 -25.89
CA ALA A 89 -40.23 -2.89 -26.64
C ALA A 89 -40.58 -1.71 -25.67
N GLU A 90 -39.90 -0.56 -25.78
CA GLU A 90 -40.32 0.87 -25.60
C GLU A 90 -41.03 1.32 -24.28
N GLU A 91 -40.96 2.55 -23.73
CA GLU A 91 -40.77 3.92 -24.25
C GLU A 91 -40.58 4.95 -23.10
N GLU A 92 -40.25 6.21 -23.45
CA GLU A 92 -39.84 7.39 -22.67
C GLU A 92 -40.85 8.05 -21.69
N SER A 93 -40.38 8.97 -20.82
CA SER A 93 -40.94 10.33 -20.68
C SER A 93 -40.11 11.27 -19.77
N LYS A 94 -39.90 12.51 -20.25
CA LYS A 94 -39.27 13.69 -19.60
C LYS A 94 -40.20 14.41 -18.60
N THR A 95 -39.70 15.33 -17.76
CA THR A 95 -39.83 16.82 -17.88
C THR A 95 -39.36 17.56 -16.60
N GLU A 96 -38.72 18.72 -16.81
CA GLU A 96 -38.14 19.74 -15.89
C GLU A 96 -39.14 20.56 -15.04
N ASN A 97 -38.69 21.20 -13.94
CA ASN A 97 -38.53 22.69 -13.86
C ASN A 97 -38.05 23.29 -12.50
N GLU A 98 -37.42 24.45 -12.66
CA GLU A 98 -36.70 25.40 -11.79
C GLU A 98 -37.45 26.15 -10.64
N ALA A 99 -36.67 26.41 -9.57
CA ALA A 99 -36.31 27.68 -8.89
C ALA A 99 -37.32 28.74 -8.39
N ALA A 100 -37.11 29.25 -7.15
CA ALA A 100 -36.56 30.59 -6.83
C ALA A 100 -36.90 31.09 -5.38
N PRO A 101 -36.13 32.06 -4.80
CA PRO A 101 -35.89 32.22 -3.36
C PRO A 101 -36.51 33.49 -2.71
N VAL A 102 -36.34 33.66 -1.39
CA VAL A 102 -36.69 34.88 -0.64
C VAL A 102 -35.54 35.32 0.30
N GLN A 103 -35.32 36.63 0.36
CA GLN A 103 -34.29 37.39 1.08
C GLN A 103 -34.68 37.70 2.53
N GLU A 104 -33.70 37.82 3.45
CA GLU A 104 -33.81 38.68 4.63
C GLU A 104 -32.50 39.47 4.88
N THR A 105 -32.69 40.59 5.57
CA THR A 105 -31.82 41.77 5.69
C THR A 105 -31.14 41.82 7.05
N ASP A 106 -29.87 42.24 7.08
CA ASP A 106 -29.01 42.25 8.26
C ASP A 106 -28.70 43.68 8.76
N GLY A 107 -28.50 43.83 10.07
CA GLY A 107 -28.16 45.08 10.77
C GLY A 107 -27.10 44.82 11.84
N LYS A 108 -25.90 45.40 11.65
CA LYS A 108 -24.65 45.10 12.37
C LYS A 108 -24.31 46.18 13.43
N GLU A 109 -23.98 45.75 14.65
CA GLU A 109 -23.15 46.48 15.64
C GLU A 109 -21.84 45.68 15.83
N ASP A 110 -20.72 46.39 16.01
CA ASP A 110 -19.33 45.90 15.87
C ASP A 110 -18.81 45.07 17.07
N THR A 111 -18.61 43.76 16.86
CA THR A 111 -17.62 42.87 17.52
C THR A 111 -16.41 42.69 16.59
N PRO A 112 -15.18 42.41 17.09
CA PRO A 112 -14.08 41.98 16.24
C PRO A 112 -14.53 40.78 15.41
N SER A 113 -14.36 40.87 14.10
CA SER A 113 -14.74 39.82 13.14
C SER A 113 -13.98 38.54 13.46
N ASP A 114 -14.67 37.41 13.56
CA ASP A 114 -14.16 36.06 13.87
C ASP A 114 -12.87 35.73 13.08
N SER A 115 -12.80 36.16 11.81
CA SER A 115 -11.60 35.98 10.98
C SER A 115 -10.32 36.65 11.49
N ALA A 116 -10.39 37.64 12.37
CA ALA A 116 -9.21 38.31 12.92
C ALA A 116 -8.61 37.57 14.12
N ALA A 117 -9.43 36.86 14.89
CA ALA A 117 -8.97 36.00 15.99
C ALA A 117 -8.26 34.76 15.44
N ALA A 118 -8.87 34.12 14.44
CA ALA A 118 -8.29 32.99 13.70
C ALA A 118 -6.90 33.31 13.12
N GLU A 119 -6.77 34.48 12.47
CA GLU A 119 -5.50 34.93 11.89
C GLU A 119 -4.40 35.11 12.94
N LEU A 120 -4.75 35.63 14.13
CA LEU A 120 -3.80 35.79 15.23
C LEU A 120 -3.36 34.44 15.81
N LEU A 121 -4.29 33.50 15.96
CA LEU A 121 -3.99 32.14 16.43
C LEU A 121 -3.10 31.39 15.44
N GLN A 122 -3.38 31.49 14.14
CA GLN A 122 -2.57 30.90 13.09
C GLN A 122 -1.14 31.49 13.07
N ASP A 123 -1.01 32.83 13.15
CA ASP A 123 0.30 33.48 13.24
C ASP A 123 1.08 33.02 14.50
N TYR A 124 0.38 32.86 15.62
CA TYR A 124 1.00 32.36 16.85
C TYR A 124 1.49 30.92 16.72
N LEU A 125 0.70 30.03 16.13
CA LEU A 125 1.09 28.66 15.81
C LEU A 125 2.38 28.63 14.97
N GLU A 126 2.41 29.39 13.86
CA GLU A 126 3.52 29.39 12.91
C GLU A 126 4.80 30.05 13.43
N THR A 127 4.67 31.12 14.22
CA THR A 127 5.81 31.93 14.65
C THR A 127 6.32 31.60 16.05
N ASN A 128 5.52 30.93 16.89
CA ASN A 128 5.90 30.59 18.26
C ASN A 128 5.88 29.07 18.49
N LEU A 129 4.74 28.41 18.29
CA LEU A 129 4.57 27.01 18.71
C LEU A 129 5.37 26.05 17.82
N ILE A 130 5.23 26.12 16.49
CA ILE A 130 5.98 25.25 15.57
C ILE A 130 7.50 25.43 15.72
N PRO A 131 8.07 26.66 15.78
CA PRO A 131 9.49 26.85 16.03
C PRO A 131 9.98 26.34 17.39
N GLN A 132 9.11 26.33 18.40
CA GLN A 132 9.45 25.88 19.75
C GLN A 132 9.43 24.35 19.87
N TYR A 133 8.40 23.70 19.32
CA TYR A 133 8.13 22.28 19.54
C TYR A 133 8.47 21.39 18.34
N GLY A 134 8.58 21.95 17.13
CA GLY A 134 8.71 21.17 15.90
C GLY A 134 7.42 20.41 15.56
N SER A 135 7.50 19.55 14.55
CA SER A 135 6.42 18.65 14.13
C SER A 135 6.77 17.21 14.48
N ALA A 136 5.80 16.45 14.97
CA ALA A 136 5.97 15.04 15.26
C ALA A 136 6.10 14.22 13.96
N ASN A 137 6.98 13.21 13.97
CA ASN A 137 7.03 12.22 12.91
C ASN A 137 6.06 11.08 13.25
N LEU A 138 4.92 11.05 12.57
CA LEU A 138 3.88 10.03 12.73
C LEU A 138 3.82 9.05 11.55
N GLY A 139 4.81 9.07 10.66
CA GLY A 139 4.89 8.11 9.57
C GLY A 139 5.08 6.69 10.08
N ALA A 140 4.64 5.72 9.28
CA ALA A 140 4.80 4.31 9.54
C ALA A 140 6.27 3.96 9.83
N GLN A 141 6.51 3.24 10.91
CA GLN A 141 7.84 2.79 11.30
C GLN A 141 7.79 1.34 11.77
N THR A 142 8.85 0.58 11.46
CA THR A 142 9.00 -0.79 11.94
C THR A 142 10.33 -0.99 12.64
N LYS A 143 10.37 -1.85 13.66
CA LYS A 143 11.61 -2.21 14.35
C LYS A 143 11.57 -3.64 14.84
N ILE A 144 12.62 -4.40 14.51
CA ILE A 144 12.79 -5.77 14.96
C ILE A 144 13.51 -5.77 16.31
N PHE A 145 12.92 -6.42 17.29
CA PHE A 145 13.55 -6.68 18.57
C PHE A 145 13.81 -8.16 18.75
N ASP A 146 15.04 -8.42 19.17
CA ASP A 146 15.48 -9.72 19.64
C ASP A 146 14.73 -10.11 20.92
N TYR A 147 13.99 -11.22 20.94
CA TYR A 147 13.15 -11.60 22.10
C TYR A 147 13.94 -11.62 23.43
N ASP A 148 15.18 -12.11 23.38
CA ASP A 148 16.07 -12.14 24.56
C ASP A 148 16.62 -10.75 24.95
N ASN A 149 16.66 -9.78 24.02
CA ASN A 149 17.17 -8.43 24.24
C ASN A 149 16.07 -7.38 24.48
N VAL A 150 14.78 -7.71 24.28
CA VAL A 150 13.65 -6.87 24.71
C VAL A 150 13.83 -6.43 26.17
N TYR A 151 14.38 -7.32 27.01
CA TYR A 151 14.61 -7.11 28.43
C TYR A 151 15.91 -6.36 28.80
N ALA A 152 16.80 -6.08 27.84
CA ALA A 152 18.17 -5.65 28.16
C ALA A 152 18.36 -4.12 28.23
N VAL A 153 17.43 -3.32 27.69
CA VAL A 153 17.60 -1.86 27.60
C VAL A 153 16.24 -1.13 27.71
N GLU A 154 15.65 -1.11 28.90
CA GLU A 154 14.33 -0.47 29.14
C GLU A 154 14.32 1.01 28.71
N SER A 155 15.38 1.80 28.94
CA SER A 155 15.34 3.25 28.67
C SER A 155 15.64 3.68 27.24
N GLU A 156 16.33 2.88 26.41
CA GLU A 156 16.63 3.27 25.01
C GLU A 156 15.58 2.78 24.02
N ASN A 157 14.78 1.77 24.41
CA ASN A 157 13.76 1.17 23.56
C ASN A 157 12.35 1.71 23.81
N GLN A 158 12.07 2.30 24.98
CA GLN A 158 10.73 2.83 25.32
C GLN A 158 10.25 3.99 24.44
N PHE A 159 11.15 4.67 23.74
CA PHE A 159 10.82 5.78 22.84
C PHE A 159 11.53 5.65 21.48
N TRP A 160 11.49 4.46 20.91
CA TRP A 160 12.22 4.16 19.68
C TRP A 160 11.64 4.84 18.43
N THR A 161 10.35 5.21 18.45
CA THR A 161 9.67 5.90 17.34
C THR A 161 10.14 7.35 17.18
N ALA A 162 10.74 7.92 18.24
CA ALA A 162 11.15 9.33 18.33
C ALA A 162 10.04 10.33 17.90
N SER A 163 8.77 9.95 18.09
CA SER A 163 7.60 10.73 17.71
C SER A 163 7.30 11.81 18.75
N ALA A 164 8.08 12.91 18.72
CA ALA A 164 7.88 14.09 19.57
C ALA A 164 7.71 15.36 18.73
N GLY A 165 6.89 16.29 19.22
CA GLY A 165 6.55 17.55 18.55
C GLY A 165 5.05 17.73 18.40
N ILE A 166 4.64 18.77 17.67
CA ILE A 166 3.23 19.01 17.36
C ILE A 166 2.75 17.96 16.35
N SER A 167 1.78 17.13 16.73
CA SER A 167 1.17 16.14 15.82
C SER A 167 0.07 16.75 14.96
N ASP A 168 -0.77 17.61 15.56
CA ASP A 168 -1.83 18.33 14.85
C ASP A 168 -2.15 19.66 15.57
N ALA A 169 -2.70 20.61 14.83
CA ALA A 169 -3.17 21.88 15.37
C ALA A 169 -4.29 22.46 14.52
N LYS A 170 -5.44 22.79 15.13
CA LYS A 170 -6.64 23.23 14.42
C LYS A 170 -7.39 24.31 15.19
N ILE A 171 -8.12 25.12 14.44
CA ILE A 171 -8.88 26.26 14.96
C ILE A 171 -10.38 25.92 14.90
N TYR A 172 -11.05 25.96 16.04
CA TYR A 172 -12.47 25.62 16.22
C TYR A 172 -13.11 26.54 17.25
N ASP A 173 -14.40 26.81 17.12
CA ASP A 173 -15.23 27.37 18.21
C ASP A 173 -15.66 26.23 19.14
N LEU A 174 -14.84 25.94 20.16
CA LEU A 174 -14.95 24.76 21.02
C LEU A 174 -15.95 24.95 22.16
N ASP A 175 -16.16 26.18 22.64
CA ASP A 175 -17.12 26.49 23.71
C ASP A 175 -18.42 27.14 23.22
N GLN A 176 -18.51 27.40 21.91
CA GLN A 176 -19.67 27.98 21.23
C GLN A 176 -19.96 29.43 21.62
N ASP A 177 -18.94 30.18 22.04
CA ASP A 177 -19.08 31.59 22.34
C ASP A 177 -19.04 32.48 21.08
N GLY A 178 -18.71 31.89 19.92
CA GLY A 178 -18.56 32.54 18.62
C GLY A 178 -17.14 33.01 18.31
N SER A 179 -16.22 32.89 19.27
CA SER A 179 -14.78 33.05 19.09
C SER A 179 -14.17 31.68 18.79
N GLU A 180 -13.12 31.65 17.98
CA GLU A 180 -12.42 30.39 17.71
C GLU A 180 -11.20 30.24 18.63
N GLU A 181 -10.94 29.01 19.06
CA GLU A 181 -9.79 28.55 19.81
C GLU A 181 -8.84 27.72 18.94
N LEU A 182 -7.54 27.81 19.25
CA LEU A 182 -6.54 26.92 18.67
C LEU A 182 -6.31 25.72 19.61
N LEU A 183 -6.72 24.53 19.14
CA LEU A 183 -6.41 23.24 19.75
C LEU A 183 -5.09 22.71 19.18
N VAL A 184 -4.14 22.37 20.04
CA VAL A 184 -2.81 21.87 19.67
C VAL A 184 -2.52 20.55 20.37
N PHE A 185 -2.14 19.54 19.60
CA PHE A 185 -1.70 18.24 20.09
C PHE A 185 -0.17 18.21 20.12
N LEU A 186 0.40 18.10 21.32
CA LEU A 186 1.84 17.99 21.54
C LEU A 186 2.18 16.58 22.06
N LEU A 187 3.05 15.89 21.34
CA LEU A 187 3.63 14.63 21.76
C LEU A 187 5.01 14.87 22.37
N THR A 188 5.24 14.25 23.52
CA THR A 188 6.56 14.13 24.13
C THR A 188 6.90 12.65 24.31
N GLU A 189 8.07 12.38 24.88
CA GLU A 189 8.46 11.02 25.26
C GLU A 189 7.54 10.43 26.32
N GLU A 190 7.04 11.25 27.26
CA GLU A 190 6.29 10.79 28.43
C GLU A 190 4.78 11.07 28.33
N ASP A 191 4.38 12.12 27.59
CA ASP A 191 3.02 12.65 27.62
C ASP A 191 2.46 12.96 26.23
N ILE A 192 1.14 12.83 26.12
CA ILE A 192 0.29 13.44 25.11
C ILE A 192 -0.41 14.63 25.76
N THR A 193 -0.15 15.83 25.26
CA THR A 193 -0.71 17.07 25.83
C THR A 193 -1.52 17.84 24.80
N PHE A 194 -2.76 18.19 25.18
CA PHE A 194 -3.62 19.11 24.44
C PHE A 194 -3.49 20.50 25.05
N TYR A 195 -3.24 21.49 24.21
CA TYR A 195 -3.32 22.89 24.60
C TYR A 195 -4.45 23.56 23.85
N ILE A 196 -5.21 24.40 24.56
CA ILE A 196 -6.23 25.27 23.97
C ILE A 196 -5.75 26.70 24.14
N TYR A 197 -5.67 27.45 23.05
CA TYR A 197 -5.28 28.86 23.04
C TYR A 197 -6.41 29.73 22.54
N GLU A 198 -6.57 30.89 23.18
CA GLU A 198 -7.58 31.90 22.85
C GLU A 198 -6.91 33.22 22.46
N ALA A 199 -7.53 33.96 21.55
CA ALA A 199 -7.10 35.30 21.16
C ALA A 199 -7.98 36.37 21.81
N GLU A 200 -7.42 37.12 22.75
CA GLU A 200 -8.10 38.25 23.41
C GLU A 200 -7.28 39.53 23.27
N ASN A 201 -7.93 40.64 22.90
CA ASN A 201 -7.29 41.97 22.85
C ASN A 201 -6.00 42.03 22.00
N ASN A 202 -5.93 41.27 20.90
CA ASN A 202 -4.74 41.08 20.04
C ASN A 202 -3.56 40.36 20.71
N GLU A 203 -3.80 39.59 21.78
CA GLU A 203 -2.81 38.73 22.42
C GLU A 203 -3.35 37.29 22.44
N VAL A 204 -2.48 36.32 22.16
CA VAL A 204 -2.80 34.89 22.28
C VAL A 204 -2.39 34.41 23.67
N ARG A 205 -3.30 33.73 24.37
CA ARG A 205 -3.06 33.13 25.68
C ARG A 205 -3.41 31.65 25.65
N GLN A 206 -2.64 30.84 26.37
CA GLN A 206 -3.05 29.47 26.68
C GLN A 206 -4.22 29.53 27.66
N ALA A 207 -5.38 29.02 27.25
CA ALA A 207 -6.61 29.02 28.04
C ALA A 207 -6.72 27.74 28.88
N ALA A 208 -6.45 26.58 28.29
CA ALA A 208 -6.46 25.30 28.98
C ALA A 208 -5.31 24.39 28.55
N ALA A 209 -5.07 23.36 29.36
CA ALA A 209 -4.26 22.21 28.98
C ALA A 209 -4.82 20.94 29.60
N TYR A 210 -4.67 19.83 28.89
CA TYR A 210 -4.88 18.49 29.41
C TYR A 210 -3.68 17.63 29.01
N SER A 211 -3.19 16.80 29.93
CA SER A 211 -2.09 15.88 29.67
C SER A 211 -2.49 14.48 30.13
N GLN A 212 -2.17 13.49 29.32
CA GLN A 212 -2.18 12.09 29.71
C GLN A 212 -0.81 11.46 29.47
N GLU A 213 -0.49 10.45 30.25
CA GLU A 213 0.71 9.64 30.04
C GLU A 213 0.61 8.94 28.68
N ARG A 214 1.72 8.93 27.97
CA ARG A 214 1.87 8.23 26.72
C ARG A 214 2.26 6.78 27.00
N TYR A 215 1.65 5.84 26.29
CA TYR A 215 2.09 4.44 26.34
C TYR A 215 3.52 4.27 25.84
N SER A 216 4.21 3.31 26.43
CA SER A 216 5.56 2.91 26.03
C SER A 216 5.54 2.39 24.58
N ASP A 217 6.53 2.74 23.77
CA ASP A 217 6.68 2.20 22.40
C ASP A 217 6.98 0.68 22.38
N MET A 218 7.08 0.05 23.56
CA MET A 218 7.23 -1.39 23.76
C MET A 218 5.90 -2.11 24.11
N ASP A 219 4.82 -1.37 24.28
CA ASP A 219 3.48 -1.92 24.47
C ASP A 219 2.68 -1.77 23.18
N GLY A 220 1.68 -2.62 22.99
CA GLY A 220 0.71 -2.46 21.93
C GLY A 220 -0.35 -1.45 22.36
N PHE A 221 -0.77 -0.58 21.46
CA PHE A 221 -1.84 0.36 21.71
C PHE A 221 -2.54 0.76 20.42
N ASP A 222 -3.82 1.10 20.53
CA ASP A 222 -4.57 1.86 19.53
C ASP A 222 -5.21 3.03 20.27
N LEU A 223 -4.81 4.24 19.95
CA LEU A 223 -5.25 5.47 20.60
C LEU A 223 -5.74 6.44 19.53
N SER A 224 -7.00 6.84 19.65
CA SER A 224 -7.59 7.87 18.81
C SER A 224 -8.18 9.01 19.63
N TRP A 225 -7.99 10.22 19.10
CA TRP A 225 -8.70 11.42 19.52
C TRP A 225 -9.47 11.97 18.32
N SER A 226 -10.76 12.18 18.50
CA SER A 226 -11.65 12.69 17.46
C SER A 226 -12.49 13.84 17.98
N LEU A 227 -12.85 14.76 17.09
CA LEU A 227 -13.83 15.82 17.34
C LEU A 227 -15.11 15.50 16.57
N PHE A 228 -16.27 15.74 17.17
CA PHE A 228 -17.55 15.72 16.47
C PHE A 228 -18.57 16.61 17.19
N HIS A 229 -19.73 16.81 16.58
CA HIS A 229 -20.85 17.53 17.16
C HIS A 229 -22.02 16.59 17.45
N ALA A 230 -22.57 16.68 18.66
CA ALA A 230 -23.79 15.97 19.06
C ALA A 230 -24.78 16.97 19.64
N ASP A 231 -26.01 17.00 19.10
CA ASP A 231 -27.03 18.02 19.39
C ASP A 231 -26.48 19.47 19.32
N GLY A 232 -25.57 19.68 18.37
CA GLY A 232 -24.87 20.94 18.16
C GLY A 232 -23.70 21.17 19.11
N THR A 233 -23.48 20.39 20.17
CA THR A 233 -22.36 20.57 21.11
C THR A 233 -21.09 19.87 20.60
N PRO A 234 -19.92 20.55 20.55
CA PRO A 234 -18.66 19.92 20.20
C PRO A 234 -18.17 19.02 21.35
N TYR A 235 -17.74 17.81 20.99
CA TYR A 235 -17.13 16.86 21.89
C TYR A 235 -15.80 16.38 21.36
N LEU A 236 -14.82 16.31 22.27
CA LEU A 236 -13.58 15.58 22.06
C LEU A 236 -13.75 14.18 22.62
N PHE A 237 -13.58 13.17 21.78
CA PHE A 237 -13.70 11.77 22.16
C PHE A 237 -12.34 11.10 22.05
N CYS A 238 -11.96 10.42 23.14
CA CYS A 238 -10.77 9.60 23.22
C CYS A 238 -11.21 8.15 23.34
N HIS A 239 -10.74 7.31 22.41
CA HIS A 239 -10.85 5.86 22.49
C HIS A 239 -9.45 5.28 22.51
N GLU A 240 -9.15 4.46 23.51
CA GLU A 240 -7.83 3.86 23.68
C GLU A 240 -7.95 2.40 24.06
N SER A 241 -7.12 1.58 23.44
CA SER A 241 -6.83 0.20 23.85
C SER A 241 -5.33 0.09 24.08
N HIS A 242 -4.93 -0.51 25.20
CA HIS A 242 -3.54 -0.77 25.55
C HIS A 242 -3.39 -2.24 25.86
N TYR A 243 -2.38 -2.89 25.31
CA TYR A 243 -2.19 -4.33 25.47
C TYR A 243 -0.72 -4.70 25.38
N GLY A 244 -0.36 -5.82 26.00
CA GLY A 244 1.01 -6.30 25.89
C GLY A 244 1.24 -6.99 24.56
N ILE A 245 2.24 -6.54 23.79
CA ILE A 245 2.70 -7.28 22.61
C ILE A 245 3.35 -8.60 23.05
N ILE A 246 4.14 -8.55 24.13
CA ILE A 246 4.87 -9.71 24.70
C ILE A 246 4.32 -10.11 26.08
N PHE A 247 3.57 -9.23 26.72
CA PHE A 247 3.03 -9.43 28.06
C PHE A 247 1.53 -9.67 28.02
N ASP A 248 1.04 -10.40 29.01
CA ASP A 248 -0.39 -10.67 29.14
C ASP A 248 -1.03 -9.56 29.98
N PHE A 249 -1.51 -8.53 29.31
CA PHE A 249 -2.40 -7.50 29.86
C PHE A 249 -3.16 -6.84 28.73
N SER A 250 -4.32 -6.28 29.07
CA SER A 250 -5.06 -5.38 28.21
C SER A 250 -5.92 -4.45 29.06
N ASP A 251 -6.07 -3.22 28.59
CA ASP A 251 -7.14 -2.33 29.00
C ASP A 251 -7.72 -1.59 27.80
N THR A 252 -8.95 -1.12 27.96
CA THR A 252 -9.62 -0.29 26.95
C THR A 252 -10.45 0.74 27.67
N ASN A 253 -10.40 2.00 27.23
CA ASN A 253 -11.12 3.09 27.85
C ASN A 253 -11.73 3.99 26.77
N ALA A 254 -12.86 4.61 27.08
CA ALA A 254 -13.52 5.58 26.23
C ALA A 254 -13.91 6.81 27.04
N ARG A 255 -13.56 8.00 26.56
CA ARG A 255 -13.72 9.25 27.30
C ARG A 255 -14.26 10.35 26.40
N LEU A 256 -15.32 11.00 26.87
CA LEU A 256 -15.95 12.13 26.22
C LEU A 256 -15.65 13.41 27.00
N TYR A 257 -15.08 14.39 26.33
CA TYR A 257 -14.69 15.68 26.89
C TYR A 257 -15.40 16.82 26.18
N ARG A 258 -15.54 17.94 26.89
CA ARG A 258 -16.02 19.20 26.35
C ARG A 258 -15.21 20.36 26.89
N TYR A 259 -15.06 21.41 26.09
CA TYR A 259 -14.43 22.64 26.54
C TYR A 259 -15.50 23.59 27.11
N ASP A 260 -15.24 24.20 28.26
CA ASP A 260 -16.20 25.12 28.91
C ASP A 260 -15.82 26.61 28.81
N GLY A 261 -14.83 26.93 27.96
CA GLY A 261 -14.22 28.26 27.86
C GLY A 261 -13.08 28.48 28.86
N SER A 262 -12.76 27.49 29.69
CA SER A 262 -11.65 27.60 30.65
C SER A 262 -10.88 26.31 30.89
N GLN A 263 -11.55 25.16 30.80
CA GLN A 263 -11.00 23.84 31.06
C GLN A 263 -11.62 22.82 30.11
N LEU A 264 -10.82 21.80 29.77
CA LEU A 264 -11.34 20.60 29.16
C LEU A 264 -11.88 19.71 30.28
N LEU A 265 -13.20 19.50 30.30
CA LEU A 265 -13.89 18.77 31.36
C LEU A 265 -14.42 17.44 30.81
N PRO A 266 -14.26 16.32 31.56
CA PRO A 266 -14.92 15.07 31.19
C PRO A 266 -16.43 15.24 31.33
N ALA A 267 -17.18 14.69 30.39
CA ALA A 267 -18.63 14.55 30.45
C ALA A 267 -19.02 13.11 30.82
N LEU A 268 -18.40 12.14 30.15
CA LEU A 268 -18.59 10.72 30.36
C LEU A 268 -17.25 10.02 30.23
N THR A 269 -16.93 9.10 31.12
CA THR A 269 -15.83 8.15 30.91
C THR A 269 -16.30 6.73 31.19
N ILE A 270 -15.83 5.79 30.37
CA ILE A 270 -15.99 4.35 30.51
C ILE A 270 -14.58 3.79 30.67
N GLU A 271 -14.27 3.27 31.86
CA GLU A 271 -12.91 2.88 32.22
C GLU A 271 -12.87 1.42 32.63
N GLN A 272 -11.83 0.70 32.23
CA GLN A 272 -11.49 -0.58 32.83
C GLN A 272 -10.88 -0.33 34.22
N THR A 273 -11.62 -0.72 35.26
CA THR A 273 -11.32 -0.37 36.67
C THR A 273 -10.83 -1.53 37.51
N ALA A 274 -10.93 -2.75 37.00
CA ALA A 274 -10.40 -3.96 37.61
C ALA A 274 -9.91 -4.94 36.54
N GLY A 275 -9.10 -5.91 36.95
CA GLY A 275 -8.57 -6.97 36.10
C GLY A 275 -7.38 -6.55 35.25
N GLY A 276 -7.26 -7.19 34.10
CA GLY A 276 -6.24 -6.97 33.06
C GLY A 276 -6.72 -7.72 31.81
N SER A 277 -5.98 -8.75 31.38
CA SER A 277 -6.43 -9.64 30.31
C SER A 277 -7.56 -10.61 30.68
N SER A 278 -7.94 -10.65 31.96
CA SER A 278 -9.08 -11.42 32.49
C SER A 278 -9.52 -10.84 33.84
N ASP A 279 -10.69 -11.30 34.29
CA ASP A 279 -11.37 -10.88 35.52
C ASP A 279 -11.58 -9.36 35.57
N PHE A 280 -11.88 -8.74 34.41
CA PHE A 280 -11.97 -7.29 34.29
C PHE A 280 -13.37 -6.73 34.54
N ALA A 281 -13.43 -5.44 34.91
CA ALA A 281 -14.67 -4.73 35.15
C ALA A 281 -14.62 -3.32 34.56
N TYR A 282 -15.73 -2.90 33.97
CA TYR A 282 -15.91 -1.56 33.42
C TYR A 282 -16.82 -0.72 34.31
N THR A 283 -16.38 0.51 34.57
CA THR A 283 -17.15 1.51 35.33
C THR A 283 -17.39 2.73 34.47
N ALA A 284 -18.66 3.16 34.41
CA ALA A 284 -19.07 4.42 33.80
C ALA A 284 -19.10 5.54 34.85
N TYR A 285 -18.53 6.69 34.50
CA TYR A 285 -18.51 7.90 35.31
C TYR A 285 -19.15 9.06 34.54
N GLN A 286 -20.19 9.68 35.10
CA GLN A 286 -20.80 10.88 34.53
C GLN A 286 -20.50 12.10 35.37
N TYR A 287 -20.28 13.22 34.70
CA TYR A 287 -19.90 14.48 35.32
C TYR A 287 -20.95 15.56 35.01
N ASP A 288 -21.16 16.47 35.94
CA ASP A 288 -21.98 17.66 35.70
C ASP A 288 -21.23 18.69 34.84
N PRO A 289 -21.91 19.76 34.39
CA PRO A 289 -21.28 20.78 33.57
C PRO A 289 -20.03 21.43 34.18
N GLU A 290 -19.91 21.44 35.51
CA GLU A 290 -18.76 21.97 36.23
C GLU A 290 -17.64 20.92 36.45
N GLY A 291 -17.74 19.74 35.83
CA GLY A 291 -16.74 18.67 35.87
C GLY A 291 -16.76 17.86 37.17
N LYS A 292 -17.85 17.93 37.94
CA LYS A 292 -17.97 17.18 39.19
C LYS A 292 -18.72 15.87 38.94
N LEU A 293 -18.16 14.78 39.47
CA LEU A 293 -18.77 13.45 39.40
C LEU A 293 -20.19 13.44 40.00
N VAL A 294 -21.16 12.99 39.21
CA VAL A 294 -22.57 12.86 39.60
C VAL A 294 -23.10 11.43 39.56
N ASN A 295 -22.50 10.55 38.77
CA ASN A 295 -22.85 9.14 38.71
C ASN A 295 -21.59 8.27 38.55
N GLU A 296 -21.61 7.11 39.19
CA GLU A 296 -20.58 6.07 39.12
C GLU A 296 -21.32 4.72 39.10
N GLU A 297 -21.15 3.95 38.04
CA GLU A 297 -21.88 2.70 37.81
C GLU A 297 -20.95 1.64 37.21
N VAL A 298 -20.82 0.49 37.88
CA VAL A 298 -20.17 -0.69 37.28
C VAL A 298 -21.14 -1.28 36.25
N ILE A 299 -20.78 -1.20 34.98
CA ILE A 299 -21.61 -1.61 33.84
C ILE A 299 -21.26 -3.01 33.33
N TYR A 300 -20.09 -3.52 33.70
CA TYR A 300 -19.67 -4.88 33.39
C TYR A 300 -18.68 -5.37 34.46
N ASP A 301 -18.77 -6.64 34.83
CA ASP A 301 -17.85 -7.31 35.74
C ASP A 301 -17.76 -8.79 35.37
N GLU A 302 -16.64 -9.18 34.77
CA GLU A 302 -16.39 -10.54 34.31
C GLU A 302 -16.40 -11.55 35.48
N THR A 303 -15.99 -11.13 36.68
CA THR A 303 -15.92 -12.02 37.84
C THR A 303 -17.30 -12.49 38.31
N LEU A 304 -18.34 -11.72 38.00
CA LEU A 304 -19.73 -12.07 38.28
C LEU A 304 -20.31 -13.02 37.22
N MET A 305 -19.70 -13.16 36.05
CA MET A 305 -20.13 -14.08 34.99
C MET A 305 -20.01 -15.54 35.42
N TYR A 306 -19.02 -15.87 36.26
CA TYR A 306 -18.85 -17.23 36.78
C TYR A 306 -19.93 -17.66 37.80
N LEU A 307 -20.91 -16.79 38.10
CA LEU A 307 -21.88 -16.98 39.19
C LEU A 307 -23.36 -16.99 38.76
N ASP A 308 -23.74 -16.45 37.60
CA ASP A 308 -25.13 -16.42 37.08
C ASP A 308 -25.21 -16.77 35.57
N GLU A 309 -26.40 -17.14 35.07
CA GLU A 309 -26.62 -17.68 33.71
C GLU A 309 -26.06 -16.76 32.58
N GLU A 310 -25.20 -17.35 31.74
CA GLU A 310 -24.15 -16.76 30.88
C GLU A 310 -24.56 -15.74 29.79
N ASP A 311 -25.83 -15.58 29.44
CA ASP A 311 -26.20 -14.98 28.14
C ASP A 311 -26.52 -13.46 28.15
N ASN A 312 -26.54 -12.76 29.29
CA ASN A 312 -27.19 -11.43 29.37
C ASN A 312 -26.28 -10.26 29.84
N GLN A 313 -24.98 -10.48 30.10
CA GLN A 313 -24.08 -9.43 30.62
C GLN A 313 -23.40 -8.61 29.51
N LEU A 314 -23.01 -9.25 28.39
CA LEU A 314 -22.43 -8.53 27.25
C LEU A 314 -23.49 -7.65 26.55
N GLU A 315 -24.71 -8.19 26.39
CA GLU A 315 -25.88 -7.43 25.92
C GLU A 315 -26.17 -6.25 26.84
N HIS A 316 -26.18 -6.48 28.15
CA HIS A 316 -26.35 -5.41 29.13
C HIS A 316 -25.24 -4.35 29.04
N TYR A 317 -23.98 -4.77 28.88
CA TYR A 317 -22.83 -3.87 28.77
C TYR A 317 -22.97 -2.91 27.57
N PHE A 318 -23.18 -3.45 26.36
CA PHE A 318 -23.33 -2.62 25.16
C PHE A 318 -24.58 -1.76 25.22
N GLN A 319 -25.70 -2.30 25.72
CA GLN A 319 -26.92 -1.51 25.91
C GLN A 319 -26.70 -0.36 26.89
N ARG A 320 -26.00 -0.58 28.02
CA ARG A 320 -25.73 0.47 28.99
C ARG A 320 -24.78 1.54 28.45
N ILE A 321 -23.77 1.16 27.67
CA ILE A 321 -22.91 2.12 26.97
C ILE A 321 -23.76 3.00 26.05
N ALA A 322 -24.58 2.40 25.19
CA ALA A 322 -25.46 3.15 24.29
C ALA A 322 -26.40 4.10 25.06
N GLU A 323 -27.02 3.64 26.16
CA GLU A 323 -27.88 4.47 27.01
C GLU A 323 -27.12 5.64 27.68
N PHE A 324 -25.82 5.48 27.99
CA PHE A 324 -25.00 6.56 28.54
C PHE A 324 -24.64 7.61 27.47
N PHE A 325 -24.35 7.19 26.25
CA PHE A 325 -24.02 8.06 25.13
C PHE A 325 -25.26 8.78 24.56
N ASP A 326 -26.43 8.13 24.56
CA ASP A 326 -27.72 8.73 24.15
C ASP A 326 -28.06 9.98 25.00
N ALA A 327 -27.67 9.98 26.28
CA ALA A 327 -27.84 11.14 27.15
C ALA A 327 -27.08 12.40 26.70
N TYR A 328 -26.13 12.25 25.77
CA TYR A 328 -25.33 13.31 25.15
C TYR A 328 -25.65 13.49 23.66
N GLY A 329 -26.73 12.88 23.15
CA GLY A 329 -27.14 12.99 21.75
C GLY A 329 -26.30 12.13 20.80
N ILE A 330 -25.65 11.08 21.31
CA ILE A 330 -24.82 10.16 20.53
C ILE A 330 -25.51 8.80 20.50
N ASP A 331 -26.02 8.43 19.33
CA ASP A 331 -26.73 7.16 19.12
C ASP A 331 -25.72 6.08 18.74
N LEU A 332 -25.57 5.07 19.60
CA LEU A 332 -24.66 3.93 19.38
C LEU A 332 -25.48 2.66 19.13
N ASP A 333 -25.10 1.88 18.11
CA ASP A 333 -25.81 0.65 17.75
C ASP A 333 -25.34 -0.54 18.59
N SER A 334 -25.96 -0.71 19.76
CA SER A 334 -25.68 -1.87 20.62
C SER A 334 -26.07 -3.22 20.02
N GLU A 335 -27.01 -3.27 19.05
CA GLU A 335 -27.40 -4.54 18.42
C GLU A 335 -26.35 -4.99 17.41
N ALA A 336 -25.79 -4.06 16.63
CA ALA A 336 -24.70 -4.33 15.70
C ALA A 336 -23.44 -4.81 16.43
N ALA A 337 -23.05 -4.15 17.52
CA ALA A 337 -21.90 -4.56 18.34
C ALA A 337 -22.01 -6.02 18.85
N LEU A 338 -23.23 -6.48 19.15
CA LEU A 338 -23.48 -7.86 19.60
C LEU A 338 -23.45 -8.90 18.48
N GLN A 339 -23.91 -8.55 17.28
CA GLN A 339 -24.15 -9.50 16.20
C GLN A 339 -23.01 -9.59 15.20
N GLU A 340 -22.28 -8.49 15.02
CA GLU A 340 -21.28 -8.32 13.96
C GLU A 340 -19.84 -8.29 14.49
N ASP A 341 -19.64 -8.49 15.80
CA ASP A 341 -18.35 -8.32 16.48
C ASP A 341 -17.74 -6.93 16.22
N ALA A 342 -18.63 -5.94 16.04
CA ALA A 342 -18.29 -4.56 15.72
C ALA A 342 -17.97 -3.78 17.00
N ASP A 343 -17.06 -2.80 16.89
CA ASP A 343 -16.80 -1.85 17.96
C ASP A 343 -18.05 -1.00 18.22
N ILE A 344 -18.50 -0.96 19.48
CA ILE A 344 -19.67 -0.17 19.92
C ILE A 344 -19.54 1.32 19.60
N TYR A 345 -18.32 1.82 19.44
CA TYR A 345 -18.04 3.23 19.13
C TYR A 345 -17.96 3.53 17.63
N GLN A 346 -18.04 2.53 16.74
CA GLN A 346 -17.85 2.69 15.29
C GLN A 346 -18.78 3.75 14.68
N GLY A 347 -20.02 3.86 15.16
CA GLY A 347 -21.01 4.84 14.69
C GLY A 347 -20.61 6.31 14.93
N ILE A 348 -19.66 6.60 15.81
CA ILE A 348 -19.18 7.96 16.07
C ILE A 348 -18.57 8.59 14.82
N ALA A 349 -17.94 7.79 13.95
CA ALA A 349 -17.35 8.27 12.70
C ALA A 349 -18.37 8.87 11.72
N GLU A 350 -19.67 8.59 11.91
CA GLU A 350 -20.77 9.11 11.08
C GLU A 350 -21.38 10.41 11.62
N MET A 351 -20.91 10.89 12.78
CA MET A 351 -21.43 12.09 13.45
C MET A 351 -21.09 13.38 12.68
N ASP A 352 -21.89 14.42 12.90
CA ASP A 352 -21.69 15.72 12.24
C ASP A 352 -20.35 16.35 12.63
N GLY A 353 -19.60 16.80 11.63
CA GLY A 353 -18.27 17.36 11.82
C GLY A 353 -17.26 16.38 12.42
N TYR A 354 -17.45 15.06 12.28
CA TYR A 354 -16.47 14.07 12.72
C TYR A 354 -15.11 14.30 12.04
N GLU A 355 -14.07 14.35 12.85
CA GLU A 355 -12.70 14.50 12.40
C GLU A 355 -11.74 13.82 13.38
N THR A 356 -10.91 12.90 12.88
CA THR A 356 -9.78 12.35 13.65
C THR A 356 -8.69 13.42 13.78
N LEU A 357 -8.32 13.74 15.02
CA LEU A 357 -7.31 14.74 15.37
C LEU A 357 -5.95 14.11 15.67
N LEU A 358 -5.95 12.90 16.25
CA LEU A 358 -4.76 12.10 16.48
C LEU A 358 -5.14 10.63 16.40
N HIS A 359 -4.35 9.84 15.69
CA HIS A 359 -4.39 8.39 15.75
C HIS A 359 -2.96 7.89 15.94
N LEU A 360 -2.74 7.10 16.99
CA LEU A 360 -1.48 6.44 17.29
C LEU A 360 -1.73 4.95 17.47
N GLU A 361 -0.99 4.14 16.73
CA GLU A 361 -1.11 2.69 16.77
C GLU A 361 0.28 2.07 16.98
N MET A 362 0.34 1.05 17.83
CA MET A 362 1.49 0.16 18.00
C MET A 362 1.00 -1.29 18.09
N TRP A 363 1.57 -2.17 17.29
CA TRP A 363 1.32 -3.61 17.38
C TRP A 363 2.57 -4.42 17.03
N GLY A 364 2.53 -5.75 17.18
CA GLY A 364 3.68 -6.58 16.83
C GLY A 364 3.36 -7.99 16.37
N ASP A 365 4.25 -8.55 15.53
CA ASP A 365 4.20 -9.94 15.05
C ASP A 365 5.40 -10.76 15.52
N TYR A 366 5.14 -12.03 15.85
CA TYR A 366 6.15 -12.98 16.28
C TYR A 366 6.76 -13.72 15.10
N ARG A 367 8.10 -13.69 15.01
CA ARG A 367 8.85 -14.52 14.08
C ARG A 367 9.60 -15.61 14.82
N TYR A 368 9.16 -16.84 14.59
CA TYR A 368 9.82 -18.04 15.11
C TYR A 368 10.80 -18.58 14.06
N GLU A 369 12.09 -18.35 14.25
CA GLU A 369 13.14 -19.03 13.50
C GLU A 369 13.74 -20.17 14.34
N GLU A 370 14.30 -21.20 13.68
CA GLU A 370 14.82 -22.41 14.34
C GLU A 370 15.89 -22.13 15.42
N THR A 371 16.57 -20.99 15.33
CA THR A 371 17.67 -20.61 16.21
C THR A 371 17.42 -19.34 17.03
N PHE A 372 16.39 -18.57 16.71
CA PHE A 372 16.13 -17.27 17.33
C PHE A 372 14.66 -16.85 17.21
N SER A 373 14.10 -16.27 18.26
CA SER A 373 12.77 -15.65 18.22
C SER A 373 12.92 -14.14 18.22
N SER A 374 12.30 -13.47 17.26
CA SER A 374 12.23 -12.00 17.20
C SER A 374 10.77 -11.55 17.18
N VAL A 375 10.55 -10.29 17.54
CA VAL A 375 9.26 -9.63 17.43
C VAL A 375 9.44 -8.39 16.58
N THR A 376 8.63 -8.24 15.54
CA THR A 376 8.60 -7.01 14.73
C THR A 376 7.53 -6.10 15.32
N TYR A 377 7.91 -4.89 15.71
CA TYR A 377 7.01 -3.84 16.17
C TYR A 377 6.68 -2.92 15.01
N HIS A 378 5.43 -2.46 14.96
CA HIS A 378 4.87 -1.59 13.92
C HIS A 378 4.22 -0.39 14.58
N PHE A 379 4.60 0.80 14.15
CA PHE A 379 4.04 2.06 14.64
C PHE A 379 3.32 2.78 13.50
N ASN A 380 2.06 3.15 13.70
CA ASN A 380 1.20 3.84 12.72
C ASN A 380 1.21 3.18 11.33
N ASP A 381 1.22 1.86 11.30
CA ASP A 381 1.37 1.08 10.08
C ASP A 381 0.03 0.46 9.63
N PHE A 382 -1.05 0.49 10.42
CA PHE A 382 -2.31 -0.21 10.09
C PHE A 382 -2.86 0.08 8.69
N ASP A 383 -2.84 1.36 8.31
CA ASP A 383 -3.33 1.87 7.03
C ASP A 383 -2.22 1.92 5.97
N SER A 384 -1.04 1.43 6.28
CA SER A 384 0.03 1.37 5.30
C SER A 384 -0.24 0.30 4.26
N PRO A 385 0.39 0.42 3.08
CA PRO A 385 0.40 -0.65 2.09
C PRO A 385 0.84 -1.99 2.69
N LEU A 386 1.84 -1.99 3.58
CA LEU A 386 2.39 -3.21 4.17
C LEU A 386 1.37 -3.94 5.05
N SER A 387 0.64 -3.22 5.91
CA SER A 387 -0.41 -3.84 6.73
C SER A 387 -1.56 -4.35 5.90
N PHE A 388 -1.97 -3.60 4.88
CA PHE A 388 -2.95 -4.07 3.92
C PHE A 388 -2.50 -5.41 3.27
N TYR A 389 -1.28 -5.48 2.76
CA TYR A 389 -0.73 -6.67 2.12
C TYR A 389 -0.75 -7.89 3.05
N ARG A 390 -0.44 -7.70 4.33
CA ARG A 390 -0.48 -8.78 5.33
C ARG A 390 -1.91 -9.29 5.56
N ARG A 391 -2.88 -8.40 5.72
CA ARG A 391 -4.30 -8.78 5.87
C ARG A 391 -4.84 -9.45 4.61
N PHE A 392 -4.41 -8.99 3.42
CA PHE A 392 -4.74 -9.65 2.16
C PHE A 392 -4.18 -11.09 2.10
N LEU A 393 -2.92 -11.29 2.49
CA LEU A 393 -2.30 -12.62 2.56
C LEU A 393 -2.97 -13.51 3.62
N ALA A 394 -3.49 -12.94 4.70
CA ALA A 394 -4.28 -13.65 5.72
C ALA A 394 -5.71 -13.98 5.25
N GLY A 395 -6.18 -13.39 4.14
CA GLY A 395 -7.52 -13.57 3.59
C GLY A 395 -8.59 -12.69 4.25
N GLU A 396 -8.18 -11.63 4.94
CA GLU A 396 -9.04 -10.66 5.62
C GLU A 396 -9.44 -9.49 4.70
N GLU A 397 -8.68 -9.27 3.62
CA GLU A 397 -8.87 -8.18 2.67
C GLU A 397 -9.08 -8.69 1.24
N THR A 398 -9.52 -7.79 0.36
CA THR A 398 -9.68 -8.04 -1.08
C THR A 398 -8.95 -7.02 -1.92
N VAL A 399 -8.66 -7.36 -3.17
CA VAL A 399 -8.02 -6.46 -4.14
C VAL A 399 -8.88 -6.26 -5.37
N GLN A 400 -8.79 -5.09 -5.98
CA GLN A 400 -9.31 -4.88 -7.33
C GLN A 400 -8.32 -5.41 -8.36
N ILE A 401 -8.78 -5.65 -9.59
CA ILE A 401 -7.90 -6.01 -10.71
C ILE A 401 -8.02 -4.91 -11.75
N ARG A 402 -6.89 -4.31 -12.12
CA ARG A 402 -6.83 -3.36 -13.22
C ARG A 402 -7.21 -4.04 -14.53
N GLU A 403 -7.95 -3.34 -15.40
CA GLU A 403 -8.53 -3.91 -16.63
C GLU A 403 -7.52 -4.68 -17.53
N ASP A 404 -6.24 -4.32 -17.46
CA ASP A 404 -5.15 -4.92 -18.24
C ASP A 404 -4.18 -5.78 -17.42
N ALA A 405 -4.38 -5.91 -16.10
CA ALA A 405 -3.42 -6.55 -15.22
C ALA A 405 -3.53 -8.07 -15.17
N TRP A 406 -4.71 -8.67 -15.41
CA TRP A 406 -4.87 -10.13 -15.38
C TRP A 406 -5.92 -10.62 -16.39
N TYR A 407 -5.59 -11.73 -17.06
CA TYR A 407 -6.36 -12.30 -18.15
C TYR A 407 -7.52 -13.19 -17.63
N THR A 408 -8.50 -12.61 -16.93
CA THR A 408 -9.74 -13.33 -16.58
C THR A 408 -10.96 -12.73 -17.28
N ASP A 409 -11.82 -13.59 -17.82
CA ASP A 409 -13.11 -13.20 -18.40
C ASP A 409 -14.20 -12.97 -17.31
N ARG A 410 -13.88 -13.19 -16.03
CA ARG A 410 -14.82 -13.00 -14.92
C ARG A 410 -14.88 -11.54 -14.50
N GLN A 411 -16.09 -10.98 -14.56
CA GLN A 411 -16.38 -9.67 -13.97
C GLN A 411 -16.67 -9.83 -12.48
N GLN A 412 -15.65 -9.56 -11.67
CA GLN A 412 -15.76 -9.39 -10.23
C GLN A 412 -14.92 -8.16 -9.84
N SER A 413 -15.49 -7.27 -9.02
CA SER A 413 -14.86 -6.00 -8.67
C SER A 413 -13.76 -6.15 -7.61
N GLU A 414 -13.87 -7.15 -6.74
CA GLU A 414 -13.01 -7.35 -5.57
C GLU A 414 -12.70 -8.83 -5.40
N TRP A 415 -11.43 -9.16 -5.20
CA TRP A 415 -10.92 -10.53 -5.19
C TRP A 415 -10.15 -10.81 -3.91
N SER A 416 -10.55 -11.84 -3.16
CA SER A 416 -9.70 -12.36 -2.09
C SER A 416 -8.58 -13.25 -2.65
N LEU A 417 -7.55 -13.52 -1.85
CA LEU A 417 -6.52 -14.50 -2.21
C LEU A 417 -7.13 -15.88 -2.54
N ASN A 418 -8.18 -16.28 -1.82
CA ASN A 418 -8.90 -17.53 -2.08
C ASN A 418 -9.65 -17.52 -3.42
N ASP A 419 -10.23 -16.38 -3.81
CA ASP A 419 -10.89 -16.26 -5.12
C ASP A 419 -9.88 -16.42 -6.25
N ILE A 420 -8.72 -15.77 -6.14
CA ILE A 420 -7.61 -15.89 -7.10
C ILE A 420 -7.13 -17.35 -7.18
N LEU A 421 -6.88 -17.99 -6.02
CA LEU A 421 -6.47 -19.40 -5.96
C LEU A 421 -7.48 -20.34 -6.61
N ASN A 422 -8.77 -20.11 -6.38
CA ASN A 422 -9.83 -20.92 -6.98
C ASN A 422 -9.89 -20.72 -8.49
N GLU A 423 -9.73 -19.49 -8.98
CA GLU A 423 -9.73 -19.19 -10.41
C GLU A 423 -8.52 -19.80 -11.12
N LEU A 424 -7.32 -19.66 -10.55
CA LEU A 424 -6.12 -20.31 -11.07
C LEU A 424 -6.27 -21.82 -11.08
N THR A 425 -6.81 -22.42 -10.01
CA THR A 425 -7.05 -23.86 -9.96
C THR A 425 -8.04 -24.30 -11.05
N ASN A 426 -9.14 -23.56 -11.25
CA ASN A 426 -10.12 -23.89 -12.27
C ASN A 426 -9.56 -23.75 -13.69
N THR A 427 -8.68 -22.78 -13.91
CA THR A 427 -8.09 -22.48 -15.22
C THR A 427 -6.99 -23.48 -15.58
N TYR A 428 -6.10 -23.74 -14.65
CA TYR A 428 -4.85 -24.46 -14.90
C TYR A 428 -4.86 -25.91 -14.43
N LEU A 429 -5.61 -26.20 -13.38
CA LEU A 429 -5.55 -27.47 -12.66
C LEU A 429 -6.91 -28.22 -12.71
N GLU A 430 -7.73 -27.93 -13.72
CA GLU A 430 -9.07 -28.51 -13.88
C GLU A 430 -9.02 -30.05 -13.83
N GLY A 431 -9.84 -30.64 -12.95
CA GLY A 431 -9.92 -32.10 -12.80
C GLY A 431 -8.79 -32.72 -11.97
N THR A 432 -7.97 -31.90 -11.29
CA THR A 432 -6.98 -32.35 -10.31
C THR A 432 -7.39 -31.95 -8.88
N ASP A 433 -6.86 -32.66 -7.88
CA ASP A 433 -7.01 -32.30 -6.45
C ASP A 433 -5.88 -31.36 -5.97
N ARG A 434 -5.08 -30.80 -6.88
CA ARG A 434 -3.93 -29.95 -6.55
C ARG A 434 -4.34 -28.50 -6.32
N ARG A 435 -3.51 -27.78 -5.59
CA ARG A 435 -3.56 -26.34 -5.37
C ARG A 435 -2.17 -25.76 -5.65
N PRO A 436 -2.07 -24.55 -6.22
CA PRO A 436 -0.79 -23.89 -6.38
C PRO A 436 -0.20 -23.55 -5.01
N TYR A 437 1.13 -23.53 -4.93
CA TYR A 437 1.85 -22.97 -3.79
C TYR A 437 1.84 -21.44 -3.89
N VAL A 438 1.69 -20.76 -2.77
CA VAL A 438 1.75 -19.29 -2.70
C VAL A 438 3.07 -18.90 -2.07
N GLU A 439 3.78 -18.01 -2.74
CA GLU A 439 4.99 -17.36 -2.27
C GLU A 439 4.78 -15.85 -2.45
N HIS A 440 5.44 -15.03 -1.63
CA HIS A 440 5.34 -13.57 -1.74
C HIS A 440 6.70 -12.88 -1.57
N ALA A 441 6.81 -11.67 -2.10
CA ALA A 441 7.95 -10.79 -1.94
C ALA A 441 7.48 -9.33 -1.95
N TYR A 442 8.30 -8.43 -1.42
CA TYR A 442 8.08 -6.99 -1.51
C TYR A 442 9.06 -6.39 -2.53
N LEU A 443 8.60 -5.38 -3.25
CA LEU A 443 9.34 -4.63 -4.27
C LEU A 443 9.07 -3.13 -4.08
N ASP A 444 9.94 -2.29 -4.62
CA ASP A 444 9.84 -0.81 -4.59
C ASP A 444 9.91 -0.32 -6.03
N CYS A 445 8.77 -0.41 -6.73
CA CYS A 445 8.70 -0.10 -8.16
C CYS A 445 9.17 1.33 -8.42
N GLY A 446 10.24 1.47 -9.20
CA GLY A 446 10.83 2.78 -9.48
C GLY A 446 11.52 3.49 -8.31
N GLY A 447 11.74 2.81 -7.18
CA GLY A 447 12.59 3.31 -6.09
C GLY A 447 12.03 4.57 -5.42
N ASP A 448 10.71 4.65 -5.26
CA ASP A 448 10.04 5.79 -4.62
C ASP A 448 9.88 5.61 -3.10
N GLY A 449 10.24 4.44 -2.58
CA GLY A 449 10.20 4.09 -1.16
C GLY A 449 8.83 3.60 -0.69
N VAL A 450 7.90 3.34 -1.60
CA VAL A 450 6.61 2.71 -1.32
C VAL A 450 6.67 1.27 -1.79
N GLU A 451 6.46 0.32 -0.87
CA GLU A 451 6.51 -1.09 -1.23
C GLU A 451 5.22 -1.56 -1.95
N GLU A 452 5.37 -2.39 -2.97
CA GLU A 452 4.36 -3.24 -3.57
C GLU A 452 4.51 -4.70 -3.13
N LEU A 453 3.43 -5.46 -3.24
CA LEU A 453 3.41 -6.89 -2.97
C LEU A 453 3.46 -7.68 -4.29
N ALA A 454 4.49 -8.51 -4.46
CA ALA A 454 4.49 -9.58 -5.46
C ALA A 454 3.99 -10.89 -4.84
N ILE A 455 3.05 -11.56 -5.52
CA ILE A 455 2.59 -12.90 -5.17
C ILE A 455 2.90 -13.85 -6.33
N ARG A 456 3.56 -14.96 -6.03
CA ARG A 456 3.85 -16.03 -6.99
C ARG A 456 3.05 -17.28 -6.66
N PHE A 457 2.29 -17.74 -7.64
CA PHE A 457 1.53 -18.97 -7.62
C PHE A 457 2.28 -20.04 -8.41
N THR A 458 2.88 -21.02 -7.73
CA THR A 458 3.73 -22.04 -8.36
C THR A 458 3.02 -23.39 -8.48
N GLY A 459 3.28 -24.12 -9.56
CA GLY A 459 2.76 -25.47 -9.79
C GLY A 459 1.48 -25.51 -10.63
N LEU A 460 1.37 -24.61 -11.62
CA LEU A 460 0.18 -24.40 -12.45
C LEU A 460 0.10 -25.32 -13.68
N ASP A 461 1.02 -26.25 -13.92
CA ASP A 461 0.95 -27.18 -15.07
C ASP A 461 0.79 -26.51 -16.46
N ILE A 462 1.20 -25.24 -16.62
CA ILE A 462 1.02 -24.44 -17.84
C ILE A 462 1.64 -25.14 -19.06
N TYR A 463 2.79 -25.79 -18.90
CA TYR A 463 3.47 -26.47 -20.00
C TYR A 463 3.22 -27.98 -20.02
N SER A 464 3.22 -28.61 -18.86
CA SER A 464 3.02 -30.05 -18.71
C SER A 464 2.53 -30.41 -17.31
N PRO A 465 1.82 -31.54 -17.15
CA PRO A 465 1.38 -32.01 -15.85
C PRO A 465 2.55 -32.13 -14.85
N GLU A 466 2.31 -31.64 -13.64
CA GLU A 466 3.27 -31.61 -12.52
C GLU A 466 4.52 -30.74 -12.76
N ASP A 467 4.45 -29.76 -13.66
CA ASP A 467 5.53 -28.79 -13.80
C ASP A 467 5.46 -27.68 -12.73
N MET A 468 6.57 -26.94 -12.61
CA MET A 468 6.70 -25.80 -11.69
C MET A 468 6.49 -24.47 -12.42
N SER A 469 5.64 -24.45 -13.44
CA SER A 469 5.19 -23.19 -14.03
C SER A 469 4.48 -22.34 -12.98
N ASN A 470 4.55 -21.03 -13.16
CA ASN A 470 4.03 -20.09 -12.19
C ASN A 470 3.34 -18.90 -12.86
N LEU A 471 2.55 -18.21 -12.06
CA LEU A 471 2.01 -16.89 -12.35
C LEU A 471 2.42 -15.95 -11.21
N ILE A 472 2.91 -14.77 -11.56
CA ILE A 472 3.23 -13.70 -10.62
C ILE A 472 2.19 -12.59 -10.79
N MET A 473 1.72 -12.02 -9.68
CA MET A 473 0.91 -10.80 -9.64
C MET A 473 1.62 -9.74 -8.81
N ILE A 474 1.54 -8.47 -9.23
CA ILE A 474 2.01 -7.31 -8.46
C ILE A 474 0.79 -6.51 -8.01
N ILE A 475 0.74 -6.21 -6.71
CA ILE A 475 -0.35 -5.51 -6.02
C ILE A 475 0.21 -4.21 -5.43
N THR A 476 -0.46 -3.10 -5.68
CA THR A 476 -0.17 -1.79 -5.08
C THR A 476 -1.29 -1.36 -4.14
N CYS A 477 -1.00 -0.51 -3.15
CA CYS A 477 -1.98 0.18 -2.30
C CYS A 477 -1.74 1.72 -2.28
N SER A 478 -1.13 2.27 -3.33
CA SER A 478 -0.67 3.66 -3.41
C SER A 478 -1.77 4.75 -3.25
N ASN A 479 -3.06 4.40 -3.39
CA ASN A 479 -4.19 5.33 -3.24
C ASN A 479 -5.19 4.91 -2.15
N GLY A 480 -4.79 4.07 -1.20
CA GLY A 480 -5.69 3.51 -0.18
C GLY A 480 -6.74 2.54 -0.75
N THR A 481 -6.67 2.23 -2.04
CA THR A 481 -7.42 1.15 -2.68
C THR A 481 -6.42 0.17 -3.25
N PRO A 482 -6.46 -1.09 -2.84
CA PRO A 482 -5.52 -2.12 -3.28
C PRO A 482 -5.88 -2.63 -4.68
N GLU A 483 -4.90 -2.74 -5.57
CA GLU A 483 -5.12 -3.12 -6.96
C GLU A 483 -4.00 -4.04 -7.47
N VAL A 484 -4.37 -5.12 -8.15
CA VAL A 484 -3.46 -5.90 -9.00
C VAL A 484 -3.18 -5.06 -10.25
N VAL A 485 -1.92 -4.64 -10.41
CA VAL A 485 -1.48 -3.76 -11.50
C VAL A 485 -0.73 -4.52 -12.60
N TYR A 486 -0.21 -5.70 -12.32
CA TYR A 486 0.51 -6.48 -13.31
C TYR A 486 0.41 -7.97 -13.00
N SER A 487 0.39 -8.80 -14.04
CA SER A 487 0.62 -10.23 -13.89
C SER A 487 1.41 -10.79 -15.07
N CYS A 488 2.18 -11.84 -14.81
CA CYS A 488 2.94 -12.55 -15.83
C CYS A 488 3.05 -14.05 -15.54
N GLU A 489 3.18 -14.84 -16.60
CA GLU A 489 3.38 -16.29 -16.51
C GLU A 489 4.82 -16.68 -16.83
N SER A 490 5.28 -17.74 -16.17
CA SER A 490 6.53 -18.42 -16.48
C SER A 490 6.32 -19.93 -16.59
N TRP A 491 6.98 -20.57 -17.55
CA TRP A 491 6.89 -22.01 -17.83
C TRP A 491 8.18 -22.56 -18.46
N ALA A 492 8.26 -23.87 -18.72
CA ALA A 492 9.52 -24.55 -19.05
C ALA A 492 10.30 -24.03 -20.29
N ARG A 493 9.70 -23.20 -21.14
CA ARG A 493 10.36 -22.58 -22.30
C ARG A 493 10.21 -21.05 -22.36
N SER A 494 9.71 -20.44 -21.29
CA SER A 494 9.55 -18.99 -21.19
C SER A 494 9.65 -18.57 -19.73
N TYR A 495 10.42 -17.55 -19.41
CA TYR A 495 10.40 -16.91 -18.10
C TYR A 495 10.06 -15.42 -18.24
N THR A 496 9.38 -14.91 -17.23
CA THR A 496 9.12 -13.49 -16.99
C THR A 496 9.19 -13.33 -15.48
N GLU A 497 10.14 -12.53 -14.98
CA GLU A 497 10.40 -12.44 -13.55
C GLU A 497 10.64 -10.97 -13.15
N PRO A 498 9.77 -10.39 -12.31
CA PRO A 498 9.98 -9.04 -11.78
C PRO A 498 11.19 -8.98 -10.86
N HIS A 499 11.91 -7.85 -10.92
CA HIS A 499 13.00 -7.48 -10.01
C HIS A 499 12.54 -6.42 -9.02
N TYR A 500 13.34 -6.16 -7.98
CA TYR A 500 12.99 -5.31 -6.84
C TYR A 500 12.59 -3.89 -7.24
N HIS A 501 13.26 -3.26 -8.21
CA HIS A 501 12.90 -1.90 -8.64
C HIS A 501 11.91 -1.85 -9.82
N GLY A 502 11.20 -2.95 -10.12
CA GLY A 502 10.17 -2.99 -11.16
C GLY A 502 10.66 -3.28 -12.58
N CYS A 503 11.94 -3.61 -12.77
CA CYS A 503 12.43 -4.17 -14.04
C CYS A 503 11.91 -5.60 -14.21
N ILE A 504 11.37 -5.93 -15.38
CA ILE A 504 10.73 -7.22 -15.66
C ILE A 504 11.34 -7.82 -16.93
N PRO A 505 12.51 -8.49 -16.83
CA PRO A 505 13.06 -9.23 -17.95
C PRO A 505 12.17 -10.41 -18.34
N SER A 506 12.07 -10.66 -19.64
CA SER A 506 11.40 -11.82 -20.21
C SER A 506 12.25 -12.50 -21.25
N SER A 507 12.09 -13.81 -21.40
CA SER A 507 12.78 -14.61 -22.41
C SER A 507 12.02 -15.90 -22.69
N GLY A 508 11.81 -16.23 -23.96
CA GLY A 508 11.01 -17.37 -24.36
C GLY A 508 11.36 -17.93 -25.75
N SER A 509 11.22 -19.24 -25.90
CA SER A 509 11.54 -19.91 -27.17
C SER A 509 10.32 -19.99 -28.09
N ALA A 510 10.37 -19.27 -29.21
CA ALA A 510 9.35 -19.32 -30.27
C ALA A 510 9.62 -20.45 -31.30
N GLY A 511 10.81 -21.04 -31.30
CA GLY A 511 11.17 -22.12 -32.22
C GLY A 511 12.60 -22.61 -32.02
N ALA A 512 13.05 -23.52 -32.88
CA ALA A 512 14.40 -24.09 -32.81
C ALA A 512 15.53 -23.10 -33.16
N GLY A 513 15.20 -21.99 -33.83
CA GLY A 513 16.10 -20.88 -34.11
C GLY A 513 15.37 -19.54 -34.06
N ASP A 514 14.31 -19.46 -33.25
CA ASP A 514 13.54 -18.25 -33.01
C ASP A 514 13.38 -18.08 -31.49
N HIS A 515 13.94 -17.01 -30.98
CA HIS A 515 14.00 -16.71 -29.55
C HIS A 515 13.58 -15.27 -29.30
N ILE A 516 12.64 -15.08 -28.39
CA ILE A 516 12.13 -13.77 -28.01
C ILE A 516 12.65 -13.45 -26.62
N PHE A 517 13.07 -12.21 -26.39
CA PHE A 517 13.42 -11.71 -25.07
C PHE A 517 13.16 -10.20 -25.00
N GLY A 518 13.03 -9.66 -23.81
CA GLY A 518 12.70 -8.25 -23.64
C GLY A 518 12.90 -7.78 -22.21
N LEU A 519 12.69 -6.49 -22.03
CA LEU A 519 12.65 -5.85 -20.73
C LEU A 519 11.47 -4.88 -20.70
N GLU A 520 10.61 -5.07 -19.71
CA GLU A 520 9.57 -4.12 -19.32
C GLU A 520 9.95 -3.47 -18.00
N TYR A 521 9.31 -2.34 -17.68
CA TYR A 521 9.57 -1.59 -16.46
C TYR A 521 8.25 -1.06 -15.90
N LEU A 522 7.91 -1.48 -14.69
CA LEU A 522 6.78 -0.96 -13.92
C LEU A 522 7.27 0.18 -13.03
N ASP A 523 6.84 1.41 -13.33
CA ASP A 523 7.25 2.61 -12.58
C ASP A 523 6.50 2.74 -11.23
N GLY A 524 6.95 3.64 -10.34
CA GLY A 524 6.29 3.90 -9.04
C GLY A 524 4.91 4.56 -9.15
N SER A 525 4.50 4.96 -10.36
CA SER A 525 3.12 5.34 -10.66
C SER A 525 2.30 4.18 -11.23
N ASN A 526 2.82 2.95 -11.13
CA ASN A 526 2.24 1.69 -11.60
C ASN A 526 1.99 1.60 -13.11
N ASN A 527 2.70 2.41 -13.93
CA ASN A 527 2.61 2.32 -15.38
C ASN A 527 3.67 1.38 -15.94
N LEU A 528 3.25 0.50 -16.85
CA LEU A 528 4.15 -0.43 -17.53
C LEU A 528 4.76 0.23 -18.78
N HIS A 529 6.09 0.23 -18.85
CA HIS A 529 6.86 0.77 -19.97
C HIS A 529 7.66 -0.35 -20.64
N PRO A 530 7.46 -0.60 -21.94
CA PRO A 530 8.35 -1.48 -22.68
C PRO A 530 9.70 -0.79 -22.89
N VAL A 531 10.78 -1.31 -22.29
CA VAL A 531 12.14 -0.79 -22.49
C VAL A 531 12.66 -1.25 -23.85
N TYR A 532 12.60 -2.57 -24.09
CA TYR A 532 12.82 -3.13 -25.41
C TYR A 532 12.13 -4.48 -25.57
N TYR A 533 11.81 -4.80 -26.82
CA TYR A 533 11.45 -6.15 -27.27
C TYR A 533 12.49 -6.62 -28.28
N ALA A 534 12.92 -7.88 -28.20
CA ALA A 534 13.90 -8.45 -29.09
C ALA A 534 13.48 -9.83 -29.60
N GLN A 535 13.72 -10.09 -30.88
CA GLN A 535 13.55 -11.40 -31.52
C GLN A 535 14.83 -11.79 -32.25
N GLN A 536 15.46 -12.86 -31.79
CA GLN A 536 16.67 -13.45 -32.36
C GLN A 536 16.32 -14.63 -33.27
N LEU A 537 16.76 -14.53 -34.52
CA LEU A 537 16.52 -15.51 -35.57
C LEU A 537 17.86 -16.11 -36.03
N GLY A 538 18.03 -17.42 -35.87
CA GLY A 538 19.26 -18.15 -36.21
C GLY A 538 19.13 -18.99 -37.48
N GLY A 539 20.20 -19.04 -38.28
CA GLY A 539 20.29 -19.90 -39.47
C GLY A 539 19.18 -19.67 -40.49
N LEU A 540 18.46 -20.74 -40.87
CA LEU A 540 17.32 -20.68 -41.80
C LEU A 540 16.23 -19.69 -41.38
N TRP A 541 16.09 -19.37 -40.10
CA TRP A 541 15.05 -18.47 -39.60
C TRP A 541 15.32 -16.99 -39.92
N ILE A 542 16.57 -16.62 -40.22
CA ILE A 542 16.92 -15.26 -40.71
C ILE A 542 16.11 -14.93 -41.99
N ARG A 543 15.75 -15.95 -42.76
CA ARG A 543 14.93 -15.83 -43.98
C ARG A 543 13.58 -15.15 -43.73
N ASP A 544 13.04 -15.21 -42.52
CA ASP A 544 11.74 -14.61 -42.19
C ASP A 544 11.77 -13.08 -42.16
N LEU A 545 12.95 -12.47 -41.99
CA LEU A 545 13.12 -11.01 -42.08
C LEU A 545 13.06 -10.53 -43.55
N GLU A 546 13.92 -11.09 -44.40
CA GLU A 546 14.07 -10.66 -45.80
C GLU A 546 14.39 -11.85 -46.72
N GLY A 547 13.37 -12.68 -47.00
CA GLY A 547 13.54 -13.95 -47.70
C GLY A 547 14.19 -13.85 -49.08
N GLU A 548 13.93 -12.79 -49.86
CA GLU A 548 14.56 -12.61 -51.17
C GLU A 548 16.06 -12.30 -51.08
N ILE A 549 16.47 -11.49 -50.09
CA ILE A 549 17.87 -11.16 -49.84
C ILE A 549 18.57 -12.40 -49.29
N TYR A 550 17.95 -13.08 -48.32
CA TYR A 550 18.45 -14.32 -47.74
C TYR A 550 18.72 -15.37 -48.83
N ASP A 551 17.72 -15.67 -49.66
CA ASP A 551 17.82 -16.68 -50.72
C ASP A 551 18.88 -16.30 -51.77
N THR A 552 19.20 -15.00 -51.90
CA THR A 552 20.26 -14.51 -52.80
C THR A 552 21.65 -14.70 -52.17
N VAL A 553 21.85 -14.25 -50.94
CA VAL A 553 23.14 -14.21 -50.26
C VAL A 553 23.56 -15.59 -49.74
N PHE A 554 22.63 -16.32 -49.13
CA PHE A 554 22.87 -17.61 -48.47
C PHE A 554 22.42 -18.80 -49.32
N SER A 555 22.23 -18.62 -50.64
CA SER A 555 21.73 -19.63 -51.58
C SER A 555 22.40 -21.02 -51.53
N SER A 556 23.63 -21.11 -51.02
CA SER A 556 24.43 -22.34 -50.97
C SER A 556 24.87 -22.77 -49.57
N VAL A 557 24.47 -22.06 -48.51
CA VAL A 557 24.92 -22.32 -47.13
C VAL A 557 23.81 -21.94 -46.15
N ASP A 558 23.56 -22.77 -45.15
CA ASP A 558 22.77 -22.36 -43.97
C ASP A 558 23.73 -21.61 -43.04
N PRO A 559 23.56 -20.28 -42.82
CA PRO A 559 24.54 -19.49 -42.11
C PRO A 559 24.58 -19.86 -40.63
N ASP A 560 25.77 -20.13 -40.10
CA ASP A 560 26.00 -20.21 -38.65
C ASP A 560 26.10 -18.78 -38.08
N ALA A 561 24.95 -18.11 -38.07
CA ALA A 561 24.76 -16.72 -37.69
C ALA A 561 23.34 -16.50 -37.20
N ASP A 562 23.12 -15.35 -36.58
CA ASP A 562 21.81 -14.88 -36.13
C ASP A 562 21.62 -13.39 -36.40
N VAL A 563 20.36 -13.02 -36.60
CA VAL A 563 19.91 -11.62 -36.61
C VAL A 563 18.96 -11.41 -35.44
N THR A 564 19.27 -10.44 -34.59
CA THR A 564 18.36 -9.98 -33.54
C THR A 564 17.69 -8.68 -33.99
N HIS A 565 16.36 -8.71 -34.07
CA HIS A 565 15.51 -7.55 -34.28
C HIS A 565 15.11 -6.97 -32.94
N TYR A 566 15.49 -5.72 -32.67
CA TYR A 566 15.12 -4.97 -31.47
C TYR A 566 14.08 -3.90 -31.81
N GLN A 567 13.09 -3.75 -30.93
CA GLN A 567 12.17 -2.62 -30.89
C GLN A 567 12.45 -1.82 -29.61
N ILE A 568 12.90 -0.57 -29.79
CA ILE A 568 13.26 0.34 -28.68
C ILE A 568 12.60 1.68 -28.96
N ASN A 569 11.76 2.17 -28.04
CA ASN A 569 11.07 3.46 -28.17
C ASN A 569 10.36 3.65 -29.54
N GLY A 570 9.67 2.59 -29.99
CA GLY A 570 8.94 2.58 -31.28
C GLY A 570 9.81 2.55 -32.54
N ALA A 571 11.13 2.37 -32.43
CA ALA A 571 12.05 2.24 -33.56
C ALA A 571 12.64 0.82 -33.65
N ASP A 572 12.82 0.35 -34.89
CA ASP A 572 13.39 -0.96 -35.20
C ASP A 572 14.90 -0.88 -35.45
N TYR A 573 15.65 -1.81 -34.85
CA TYR A 573 17.09 -1.98 -34.99
C TYR A 573 17.43 -3.46 -35.23
N TYR A 574 18.54 -3.72 -35.92
CA TYR A 574 18.97 -5.08 -36.23
C TYR A 574 20.45 -5.27 -35.88
N VAL A 575 20.77 -6.36 -35.20
CA VAL A 575 22.15 -6.76 -34.91
C VAL A 575 22.38 -8.11 -35.58
N MET A 576 23.45 -8.21 -36.36
CA MET A 576 23.87 -9.46 -37.01
C MET A 576 25.12 -9.98 -36.32
N HIS A 577 25.07 -11.22 -35.83
CA HIS A 577 26.21 -11.90 -35.24
C HIS A 577 26.56 -13.15 -36.06
N SER A 578 27.84 -13.34 -36.38
CA SER A 578 28.35 -14.53 -37.09
C SER A 578 29.21 -15.38 -36.16
N TYR A 579 28.87 -16.67 -36.04
CA TYR A 579 29.66 -17.62 -35.27
C TYR A 579 30.80 -18.26 -36.09
N ASP A 580 30.71 -18.16 -37.43
CA ASP A 580 31.74 -18.61 -38.36
C ASP A 580 32.29 -17.46 -39.21
N THR A 581 33.57 -17.13 -38.99
CA THR A 581 34.29 -16.12 -39.78
C THR A 581 34.31 -16.40 -41.29
N SER A 582 34.05 -17.64 -41.72
CA SER A 582 33.99 -18.01 -43.13
C SER A 582 32.79 -17.40 -43.86
N ILE A 583 31.74 -17.02 -43.13
CA ILE A 583 30.52 -16.40 -43.68
C ILE A 583 30.43 -14.89 -43.45
N ASP A 584 31.38 -14.26 -42.76
CA ASP A 584 31.37 -12.81 -42.46
C ASP A 584 31.10 -11.95 -43.70
N SER A 585 31.72 -12.27 -44.84
CA SER A 585 31.51 -11.52 -46.08
C SER A 585 30.07 -11.62 -46.61
N LEU A 586 29.41 -12.77 -46.39
CA LEU A 586 28.01 -12.97 -46.76
C LEU A 586 27.11 -12.20 -45.78
N CYS A 587 27.41 -12.24 -44.48
CA CYS A 587 26.68 -11.46 -43.47
C CYS A 587 26.74 -9.95 -43.78
N GLN A 588 27.91 -9.43 -44.15
CA GLN A 588 28.07 -8.03 -44.55
C GLN A 588 27.33 -7.68 -45.85
N GLU A 589 27.27 -8.61 -46.82
CA GLU A 589 26.46 -8.44 -48.03
C GLU A 589 24.96 -8.41 -47.70
N TYR A 590 24.49 -9.31 -46.83
CA TYR A 590 23.11 -9.35 -46.34
C TYR A 590 22.72 -8.03 -45.66
N ILE A 591 23.54 -7.56 -44.70
CA ILE A 591 23.35 -6.26 -44.03
C ILE A 591 23.22 -5.14 -45.06
N SER A 592 24.20 -5.03 -45.99
CA SER A 592 24.24 -3.94 -46.98
C SER A 592 23.01 -3.91 -47.89
N LEU A 593 22.43 -5.07 -48.23
CA LEU A 593 21.22 -5.17 -49.04
C LEU A 593 19.96 -4.84 -48.24
N CYS A 594 19.90 -5.26 -46.97
CA CYS A 594 18.79 -4.93 -46.07
C CYS A 594 18.75 -3.43 -45.75
N GLU A 595 19.90 -2.80 -45.53
CA GLU A 595 20.02 -1.35 -45.33
C GLU A 595 19.52 -0.55 -46.55
N GLN A 596 19.72 -1.06 -47.76
CA GLN A 596 19.15 -0.45 -48.98
C GLN A 596 17.62 -0.49 -49.01
N LYS A 597 16.99 -1.40 -48.27
CA LYS A 597 15.53 -1.45 -48.07
C LYS A 597 15.07 -0.61 -46.87
N GLY A 598 15.99 0.01 -46.14
CA GLY A 598 15.70 0.91 -45.02
C GLY A 598 15.78 0.26 -43.64
N MET A 599 16.24 -0.99 -43.53
CA MET A 599 16.52 -1.62 -42.23
C MET A 599 17.75 -0.98 -41.58
N ARG A 600 17.71 -0.74 -40.26
CA ARG A 600 18.81 -0.10 -39.52
C ARG A 600 19.63 -1.16 -38.80
N PHE A 601 20.74 -1.58 -39.41
CA PHE A 601 21.71 -2.43 -38.73
C PHE A 601 22.65 -1.59 -37.85
N VAL A 602 22.94 -2.08 -36.66
CA VAL A 602 23.82 -1.45 -35.66
C VAL A 602 24.77 -2.48 -35.06
N SER A 603 25.82 -2.03 -34.37
CA SER A 603 26.70 -2.93 -33.61
C SER A 603 26.09 -3.32 -32.26
N GLU A 604 26.59 -4.41 -31.66
CA GLU A 604 26.24 -4.80 -30.28
C GLU A 604 26.47 -3.64 -29.29
N GLU A 605 27.59 -2.92 -29.40
CA GLU A 605 27.86 -1.74 -28.56
C GLU A 605 26.85 -0.60 -28.78
N GLU A 606 26.36 -0.39 -30.02
CA GLU A 606 25.39 0.68 -30.29
C GLU A 606 23.99 0.29 -29.78
N ILE A 607 23.61 -0.99 -29.85
CA ILE A 607 22.30 -1.41 -29.29
C ILE A 607 22.30 -1.33 -27.76
N ASP A 608 23.39 -1.70 -27.10
CA ASP A 608 23.52 -1.60 -25.64
C ASP A 608 23.45 -0.13 -25.19
N GLU A 609 24.12 0.78 -25.92
CA GLU A 609 24.03 2.22 -25.69
C GLU A 609 22.61 2.75 -25.88
N LEU A 610 21.89 2.30 -26.92
CA LEU A 610 20.50 2.71 -27.18
C LEU A 610 19.53 2.24 -26.10
N ILE A 611 19.66 0.98 -25.64
CA ILE A 611 18.86 0.44 -24.54
C ILE A 611 19.13 1.22 -23.26
N THR A 612 20.41 1.40 -22.90
CA THR A 612 20.81 2.11 -21.68
C THR A 612 20.35 3.58 -21.69
N GLN A 613 20.47 4.24 -22.85
CA GLN A 613 20.01 5.61 -23.05
C GLN A 613 18.49 5.71 -22.82
N TYR A 614 17.72 4.79 -23.38
CA TYR A 614 16.26 4.82 -23.24
C TYR A 614 15.80 4.42 -21.82
N ALA A 615 16.45 3.44 -21.20
CA ALA A 615 16.22 3.10 -19.80
C ALA A 615 16.41 4.33 -18.88
N LYS A 616 17.45 5.13 -19.11
CA LYS A 616 17.67 6.41 -18.39
C LYS A 616 16.58 7.44 -18.64
N GLU A 617 16.01 7.48 -19.84
CA GLU A 617 14.88 8.37 -20.15
C GLU A 617 13.61 7.97 -19.39
N LEU A 618 13.45 6.67 -19.08
CA LEU A 618 12.38 6.13 -18.24
C LEU A 618 12.65 6.26 -16.73
N GLY A 619 13.83 6.74 -16.33
CA GLY A 619 14.21 6.88 -14.92
C GLY A 619 14.87 5.64 -14.31
N ILE A 620 15.18 4.62 -15.11
CA ILE A 620 15.82 3.39 -14.65
C ILE A 620 17.31 3.65 -14.36
N GLU A 621 17.77 3.30 -13.17
CA GLU A 621 19.19 3.35 -12.82
C GLU A 621 19.98 2.22 -13.49
N ASP A 622 21.26 2.48 -13.84
CA ASP A 622 22.14 1.47 -14.45
C ASP A 622 22.24 0.19 -13.59
N ALA A 623 22.11 0.30 -12.27
CA ALA A 623 22.16 -0.84 -11.35
C ALA A 623 20.91 -1.73 -11.41
N TRP A 624 19.75 -1.19 -11.82
CA TRP A 624 18.48 -1.92 -11.86
C TRP A 624 18.39 -2.86 -13.07
N LEU A 625 19.12 -2.55 -14.15
CA LEU A 625 19.18 -3.39 -15.35
C LEU A 625 19.83 -4.76 -15.12
N ASP A 626 20.73 -4.84 -14.13
CA ASP A 626 21.48 -6.04 -13.77
C ASP A 626 21.04 -6.61 -12.40
N GLU A 627 19.86 -6.21 -11.91
CA GLU A 627 19.36 -6.62 -10.60
C GLU A 627 19.10 -8.14 -10.54
N GLU A 628 19.27 -8.72 -9.35
CA GLU A 628 18.99 -10.14 -9.11
C GLU A 628 17.48 -10.38 -8.92
N GLU A 629 17.08 -11.64 -9.09
CA GLU A 629 15.71 -12.10 -8.84
C GLU A 629 15.25 -11.79 -7.40
N LEU A 630 13.94 -11.63 -7.22
CA LEU A 630 13.33 -11.41 -5.91
C LEU A 630 13.62 -12.56 -4.93
N SER A 631 13.78 -12.21 -3.66
CA SER A 631 13.84 -13.18 -2.57
C SER A 631 12.42 -13.52 -2.11
N TRP A 632 11.93 -14.69 -2.49
CA TRP A 632 10.58 -15.15 -2.17
C TRP A 632 10.46 -15.76 -0.76
N GLY A 633 9.44 -15.33 -0.01
CA GLY A 633 9.00 -15.91 1.26
C GLY A 633 7.78 -16.81 1.11
N TYR A 634 7.51 -17.65 2.12
CA TYR A 634 6.34 -18.54 2.21
C TYR A 634 5.29 -18.01 3.17
#